data_AF-A0A9D6HF70-F1
#
_entry.id   AF-A0A9D6HF70-F1
#
_cell.length_a   1.000
_cell.length_b   1.000
_cell.length_c   1.000
_cell.angle_alpha   90.00
_cell.angle_beta   90.00
_cell.angle_gamma   90.00
#
_symmetry.space_group_name_H-M   'P 1'
#
loop_
_entity.id
_entity.type
_entity.pdbx_description
1 polymer ?
#
loop_
_entity_poly.entity_id
_entity_poly.type
_entity_poly.pdbx_seq_one_letter_code
_entity_poly.pdbx_strand_id
1 'polypeptide(L)'
;MSKIFGEALGKYYAEARGMEVVVVRLGTVGREDRPGRDARSFVSWLSHRDLAHLTECAIAAPRVKHEIVFGASDNTWKIYDTLHARTVLGYAPQDNAERFRAT
;
A
#
# COMPACT_ATOMS: atom_id res chain seq x y z
N MET A 1 14.26 -4.00 -10.80
CA MET A 1 13.70 -4.24 -12.14
C MET A 1 12.57 -5.26 -12.17
N SER A 2 12.66 -6.39 -11.48
CA SER A 2 11.61 -7.44 -11.50
C SER A 2 10.20 -6.96 -11.13
N LYS A 3 10.08 -6.05 -10.15
CA LYS A 3 8.77 -5.51 -9.74
C LYS A 3 8.11 -4.66 -10.83
N ILE A 4 8.85 -3.75 -11.46
CA ILE A 4 8.36 -2.90 -12.57
C ILE A 4 7.88 -3.76 -13.74
N PHE A 5 8.61 -4.84 -14.05
CA PHE A 5 8.16 -5.80 -15.05
C PHE A 5 6.81 -6.43 -14.69
N GLY A 6 6.63 -6.83 -13.42
CA GLY A 6 5.34 -7.34 -12.93
C GLY A 6 4.20 -6.33 -13.06
N GLU A 7 4.44 -5.04 -12.75
CA GLU A 7 3.43 -3.98 -12.93
C GLU A 7 3.03 -3.84 -14.42
N ALA A 8 4.02 -3.80 -15.30
CA ALA A 8 3.78 -3.70 -16.75
C ALA A 8 3.05 -4.93 -17.31
N LEU A 9 3.40 -6.13 -16.82
CA LEU A 9 2.73 -7.37 -17.18
C LEU A 9 1.26 -7.36 -16.72
N GLY A 10 1.01 -6.91 -15.48
CA GLY A 10 -0.33 -6.74 -14.94
C GLY A 10 -1.18 -5.81 -15.81
N LYS A 11 -0.63 -4.65 -16.19
CA LYS A 11 -1.28 -3.72 -17.12
C LYS A 11 -1.64 -4.38 -18.46
N TYR A 12 -0.70 -5.12 -19.05
CA TYR A 12 -0.95 -5.83 -20.31
C TYR A 12 -2.13 -6.80 -20.19
N TYR A 13 -2.19 -7.63 -19.13
CA TYR A 13 -3.29 -8.57 -18.94
C TYR A 13 -4.62 -7.88 -18.65
N ALA A 14 -4.61 -6.75 -17.95
CA ALA A 14 -5.81 -5.96 -17.74
C ALA A 14 -6.37 -5.40 -19.06
N GLU A 15 -5.52 -4.82 -19.89
CA GLU A 15 -5.93 -4.22 -21.17
C GLU A 15 -6.27 -5.26 -22.24
N ALA A 16 -5.43 -6.29 -22.38
CA ALA A 16 -5.54 -7.27 -23.47
C ALA A 16 -6.50 -8.42 -23.16
N ARG A 17 -6.69 -8.77 -21.87
CA ARG A 17 -7.45 -9.95 -21.45
C ARG A 17 -8.59 -9.64 -20.46
N GLY A 18 -8.78 -8.37 -20.10
CA GLY A 18 -9.85 -7.96 -19.19
C GLY A 18 -9.67 -8.44 -17.75
N MET A 19 -8.45 -8.79 -17.35
CA MET A 19 -8.16 -9.16 -15.96
C MET A 19 -8.25 -7.93 -15.05
N GLU A 20 -8.75 -8.12 -13.83
CA GLU A 20 -8.71 -7.10 -12.80
C GLU A 20 -7.36 -7.16 -12.08
N VAL A 21 -6.62 -6.06 -12.05
CA VAL A 21 -5.27 -6.03 -11.48
C VAL A 21 -5.10 -4.84 -10.54
N VAL A 22 -4.80 -5.13 -9.27
CA VAL A 22 -4.35 -4.13 -8.30
C VAL A 22 -2.86 -4.34 -8.02
N VAL A 23 -2.05 -3.34 -8.33
CA VAL A 23 -0.63 -3.29 -7.99
C VAL A 23 -0.47 -2.52 -6.69
N VAL A 24 0.02 -3.20 -5.66
CA VAL A 24 0.33 -2.56 -4.37
C VAL A 24 1.83 -2.31 -4.25
N ARG A 25 2.22 -1.04 -4.22
CA ARG A 25 3.59 -0.60 -3.91
C ARG A 25 3.73 -0.48 -2.40
N LEU A 26 4.14 -1.59 -1.79
CA LEU A 26 4.32 -1.69 -0.35
C LEU A 26 5.42 -0.74 0.15
N GLY A 27 5.14 -0.07 1.26
CA GLY A 27 6.13 0.58 2.09
C GLY A 27 6.96 -0.43 2.89
N THR A 28 7.27 -0.11 4.14
CA THR A 28 8.10 -0.92 5.02
C THR A 28 7.23 -1.76 5.94
N VAL A 29 7.21 -3.07 5.71
CA VAL A 29 6.59 -4.06 6.59
C VAL A 29 7.72 -4.78 7.33
N GLY A 30 7.86 -4.48 8.62
CA GLY A 30 8.87 -5.09 9.49
C GLY A 30 8.31 -6.28 10.26
N ARG A 31 9.18 -7.20 10.71
CA ARG A 31 8.75 -8.38 11.49
C ARG A 31 8.15 -7.99 12.84
N GLU A 32 8.68 -6.95 13.45
CA GLU A 32 8.30 -6.47 14.78
C GLU A 32 6.99 -5.67 14.78
N ASP A 33 6.43 -5.41 13.59
CA ASP A 33 5.25 -4.55 13.37
C ASP A 33 5.40 -3.15 13.98
N ARG A 34 6.57 -2.54 13.79
CA ARG A 34 6.93 -1.20 14.27
C ARG A 34 7.83 -0.51 13.23
N PRO A 35 7.85 0.83 13.16
CA PRO A 35 8.88 1.52 12.41
C PRO A 35 10.27 1.17 12.99
N GLY A 36 11.27 1.17 12.12
CA GLY A 36 12.67 1.01 12.49
C GLY A 36 13.20 2.24 13.25
N ARG A 37 14.50 2.23 13.54
CA ARG A 37 15.15 3.38 14.22
C ARG A 37 15.48 4.53 13.27
N ASP A 38 15.37 4.32 11.97
CA ASP A 38 15.68 5.32 10.95
C ASP A 38 14.45 6.15 10.56
N ALA A 39 14.69 7.40 10.14
CA ALA A 39 13.62 8.33 9.76
C ALA A 39 12.79 7.85 8.57
N ARG A 40 13.38 7.10 7.63
CA ARG A 40 12.68 6.58 6.46
C ARG A 40 11.58 5.62 6.88
N SER A 41 11.81 4.79 7.89
CA SER A 41 10.78 3.88 8.39
C SER A 41 9.54 4.61 8.92
N PHE A 42 9.68 5.79 9.54
CA PHE A 42 8.52 6.60 9.98
C PHE A 42 7.71 7.19 8.83
N VAL A 43 8.30 7.30 7.64
CA VAL A 43 7.63 7.72 6.42
C VAL A 43 6.87 6.55 5.79
N SER A 44 7.54 5.40 5.67
CA SER A 44 7.05 4.27 4.87
C SER A 44 6.44 3.12 5.63
N TRP A 45 6.43 3.13 6.97
CA TRP A 45 5.90 2.02 7.76
C TRP A 45 4.46 1.67 7.37
N LEU A 46 4.21 0.37 7.26
CA LEU A 46 2.89 -0.21 7.03
C LEU A 46 2.70 -1.30 8.09
N SER A 47 1.74 -1.09 9.00
CA SER A 47 1.43 -2.06 10.03
C SER A 47 0.87 -3.35 9.42
N HIS A 48 0.98 -4.46 10.12
CA HIS A 48 0.42 -5.74 9.68
C HIS A 48 -1.10 -5.66 9.54
N ARG A 49 -1.74 -4.93 10.45
CA ARG A 49 -3.18 -4.64 10.42
C ARG A 49 -3.58 -3.86 9.18
N ASP A 50 -2.88 -2.77 8.88
CA ASP A 50 -3.17 -1.92 7.73
C ASP A 50 -2.85 -2.66 6.42
N LEU A 51 -1.83 -3.51 6.39
CA LEU A 51 -1.55 -4.40 5.25
C LEU A 51 -2.69 -5.39 4.99
N ALA A 52 -3.20 -6.05 6.05
CA ALA A 52 -4.34 -6.95 5.92
C ALA A 52 -5.58 -6.21 5.40
N HIS A 53 -5.89 -5.06 5.97
CA HIS A 53 -7.00 -4.23 5.54
C HIS A 53 -6.87 -3.78 4.07
N LEU A 54 -5.68 -3.33 3.65
CA LEU A 54 -5.43 -2.98 2.25
C LEU A 54 -5.65 -4.15 1.30
N THR A 55 -5.23 -5.35 1.72
CA THR A 55 -5.41 -6.58 0.93
C THR A 55 -6.88 -6.94 0.81
N GLU A 56 -7.65 -6.84 1.91
CA GLU A 56 -9.10 -7.04 1.90
C GLU A 56 -9.80 -6.03 0.98
N CYS A 57 -9.46 -4.75 1.07
CA CYS A 57 -9.97 -3.70 0.19
C CYS A 57 -9.66 -3.99 -1.28
N ALA A 58 -8.44 -4.42 -1.61
CA ALA A 58 -8.04 -4.74 -2.98
C ALA A 58 -8.84 -5.91 -3.56
N ILE A 59 -9.17 -6.91 -2.75
CA ILE A 59 -9.98 -8.07 -3.17
C ILE A 59 -11.46 -7.69 -3.31
N ALA A 60 -11.98 -6.85 -2.41
CA ALA A 60 -13.39 -6.48 -2.38
C ALA A 60 -13.76 -5.32 -3.33
N ALA A 61 -12.77 -4.59 -3.86
CA ALA A 61 -12.98 -3.43 -4.72
C ALA A 61 -13.74 -3.83 -6.00
N PRO A 62 -14.90 -3.21 -6.29
CA PRO A 62 -15.70 -3.59 -7.44
C PRO A 62 -15.10 -3.03 -8.74
N ARG A 63 -14.91 -3.89 -9.75
CA ARG A 63 -14.61 -3.51 -11.15
C ARG A 63 -13.29 -2.74 -11.30
N VAL A 64 -12.22 -3.22 -10.67
CA VAL A 64 -10.89 -2.66 -10.85
C VAL A 64 -10.31 -3.13 -12.18
N LYS A 65 -10.04 -2.23 -13.12
CA LYS A 65 -9.32 -2.59 -14.35
C LYS A 65 -7.84 -2.80 -14.07
N HIS A 66 -7.13 -1.70 -13.84
CA HIS A 66 -5.71 -1.72 -13.49
C HIS A 66 -5.41 -0.51 -12.61
N GLU A 67 -5.11 -0.75 -11.34
CA GLU A 67 -4.81 0.31 -10.37
C GLU A 67 -3.44 0.12 -9.75
N ILE A 68 -2.74 1.24 -9.52
CA ILE A 68 -1.47 1.25 -8.78
C ILE A 68 -1.69 2.08 -7.52
N VAL A 69 -1.52 1.46 -6.36
CA VAL A 69 -1.70 2.11 -5.06
C VAL A 69 -0.46 2.00 -4.20
N PHE A 70 -0.22 2.97 -3.32
CA PHE A 70 0.82 2.86 -2.30
C PHE A 70 0.25 2.27 -1.01
N GLY A 71 0.94 1.27 -0.47
CA GLY A 71 0.62 0.67 0.82
C GLY A 71 1.48 1.28 1.92
N ALA A 72 0.90 2.20 2.68
CA ALA A 72 1.47 2.73 3.92
C ALA A 72 0.35 2.89 4.95
N SER A 73 0.72 2.87 6.24
CA SER A 73 -0.17 3.29 7.32
C SER A 73 -0.41 4.81 7.26
N ASP A 74 -1.27 5.35 8.12
CA ASP A 74 -1.58 6.79 8.16
C ASP A 74 -0.47 7.60 8.84
N ASN A 75 0.77 7.37 8.41
CA ASN A 75 1.94 8.01 8.99
C ASN A 75 1.87 9.53 8.78
N THR A 76 2.27 10.28 9.80
CA THR A 76 2.32 11.75 9.76
C THR A 76 3.26 12.26 8.68
N TRP A 77 4.40 11.59 8.48
CA TRP A 77 5.45 12.01 7.56
C TRP A 77 5.42 11.30 6.21
N LYS A 78 4.33 10.59 5.88
CA LYS A 78 4.23 9.86 4.61
C LYS A 78 4.45 10.80 3.42
N ILE A 79 5.21 10.33 2.44
CA ILE A 79 5.41 11.01 1.15
C ILE A 79 4.64 10.33 0.02
N TYR A 80 3.97 9.22 0.33
CA TYR A 80 3.19 8.43 -0.62
C TYR A 80 1.75 8.91 -0.65
N ASP A 81 1.16 8.92 -1.83
CA ASP A 81 -0.26 9.19 -2.00
C ASP A 81 -1.09 7.96 -1.58
N THR A 82 -1.57 7.99 -0.33
CA THR A 82 -2.53 7.01 0.20
C THR A 82 -3.99 7.42 -0.06
N LEU A 83 -4.23 8.63 -0.58
CA LEU A 83 -5.56 9.16 -0.91
C LEU A 83 -6.13 8.46 -2.14
N HIS A 84 -5.28 8.13 -3.13
CA HIS A 84 -5.69 7.31 -4.28
C HIS A 84 -6.20 5.94 -3.84
N ALA A 85 -5.46 5.25 -2.96
CA ALA A 85 -5.85 3.95 -2.42
C ALA A 85 -7.20 3.99 -1.68
N ARG A 86 -7.43 5.07 -0.89
CA ARG A 86 -8.73 5.32 -0.26
C ARG A 86 -9.84 5.48 -1.28
N THR A 87 -9.59 6.22 -2.36
CA THR A 87 -10.60 6.55 -3.36
C THR A 87 -11.00 5.35 -4.20
N VAL A 88 -10.03 4.55 -4.66
CA VAL A 88 -10.29 3.46 -5.61
C VAL A 88 -10.56 2.12 -4.93
N LEU A 89 -10.03 1.89 -3.71
CA LEU A 89 -10.20 0.62 -2.98
C LEU A 89 -11.02 0.76 -1.69
N GLY A 90 -11.31 1.98 -1.24
CA GLY A 90 -11.91 2.20 0.09
C GLY A 90 -10.92 2.04 1.25
N TYR A 91 -9.61 1.98 0.97
CA TYR A 91 -8.59 1.76 1.99
C TYR A 91 -8.47 2.95 2.96
N ALA A 92 -8.70 2.68 4.24
CA ALA A 92 -8.59 3.65 5.33
C ALA A 92 -7.61 3.12 6.40
N PRO A 93 -6.31 3.46 6.33
CA PRO A 93 -5.34 3.04 7.34
C PRO A 93 -5.67 3.65 8.71
N GLN A 94 -5.28 2.96 9.77
CA GLN A 94 -5.63 3.32 11.15
C GLN A 94 -4.43 3.48 12.09
N ASP A 95 -3.27 2.96 11.69
CA ASP A 95 -2.05 3.08 12.47
C ASP A 95 -1.20 4.25 11.98
N ASN A 96 -0.31 4.73 12.85
CA ASN A 96 0.60 5.83 12.54
C ASN A 96 1.93 5.60 13.25
N ALA A 97 3.03 5.65 12.49
CA ALA A 97 4.39 5.45 13.00
C ALA A 97 4.76 6.40 14.15
N GLU A 98 4.19 7.61 14.22
CA GLU A 98 4.47 8.57 15.30
C GLU A 98 4.13 8.02 16.69
N ARG A 99 3.24 7.02 16.81
CA ARG A 99 2.94 6.35 18.09
C ARG A 99 4.18 5.67 18.70
N PHE A 100 5.22 5.40 17.90
CA PHE A 100 6.47 4.79 18.34
C PHE A 100 7.60 5.79 18.53
N ARG A 101 7.36 7.09 18.31
CA ARG A 101 8.37 8.11 18.55
C ARG A 101 8.53 8.29 20.06
N ALA A 102 9.66 7.84 20.60
CA ALA A 102 10.04 8.19 21.96
C ALA A 102 10.21 9.71 22.06
N THR A 103 9.66 10.30 23.11
CA THR A 103 9.79 11.73 23.42
C THR A 103 11.22 12.05 23.83
#